data_AF-A0A838TK75-F1
#
_entry.id   AF-A0A838TK75-F1
#
_cell.length_a   1.000
_cell.length_b   1.000
_cell.length_c   1.000
_cell.angle_alpha   90.00
_cell.angle_beta   90.00
_cell.angle_gamma   90.00
#
_symmetry.space_group_name_H-M   'P 1'
#
loop_
_entity.id
_entity.type
_entity.pdbx_description
1 polymer ?
#
loop_
_entity_poly.entity_id
_entity_poly.type
_entity_poly.pdbx_seq_one_letter_code
_entity_poly.pdbx_strand_id
1 'polypeptide(L)' 'MAAIYGVSVRTFNSWLKPFEEKVGEKRGRYYTVNQVVIIVEVLGLPGVMS' A
#
# COMPACT_ATOMS: atom_id res chain seq x y z
N MET A 1 6.42 -3.47 0.24
CA MET A 1 4.98 -3.50 0.53
C MET A 1 4.24 -4.66 -0.11
N ALA A 2 4.20 -4.80 -1.44
CA ALA A 2 3.51 -5.92 -2.11
C ALA A 2 3.83 -7.31 -1.51
N ALA A 3 5.12 -7.57 -1.21
CA ALA A 3 5.56 -8.80 -0.55
C ALA A 3 4.94 -9.05 0.83
N ILE A 4 4.68 -8.01 1.62
CA ILE A 4 4.03 -8.13 2.94
C ILE A 4 2.57 -8.54 2.77
N TYR A 5 1.92 -8.07 1.72
CA TYR A 5 0.56 -8.47 1.35
C TYR A 5 0.51 -9.79 0.56
N GLY A 6 1.64 -10.46 0.32
CA GLY A 6 1.69 -11.74 -0.39
C GLY A 6 1.28 -11.67 -1.87
N VAL A 7 1.31 -10.48 -2.49
CA VAL A 7 0.86 -10.27 -3.87
C VAL A 7 1.95 -9.68 -4.76
N SER A 8 1.74 -9.76 -6.08
CA SER A 8 2.62 -9.11 -7.05
C SER A 8 2.61 -7.59 -6.91
N VAL A 9 3.69 -6.92 -7.32
CA VAL A 9 3.75 -5.44 -7.34
C VAL A 9 2.65 -4.84 -8.21
N ARG A 10 2.32 -5.50 -9.34
CA ARG A 10 1.24 -5.06 -10.23
C ARG A 10 -0.11 -5.07 -9.50
N THR A 11 -0.44 -6.17 -8.83
CA THR A 11 -1.66 -6.32 -8.04
C THR A 11 -1.73 -5.25 -6.95
N PHE A 12 -0.65 -5.10 -6.18
CA PHE A 12 -0.58 -4.10 -5.12
C PHE A 12 -0.79 -2.67 -5.63
N ASN A 13 -0.17 -2.30 -6.75
CA ASN A 13 -0.38 -0.99 -7.36
C ASN A 13 -1.84 -0.81 -7.85
N SER A 14 -2.47 -1.85 -8.40
CA SER A 14 -3.88 -1.79 -8.78
C SER A 14 -4.81 -1.55 -7.59
N TRP A 15 -4.52 -2.13 -6.42
CA TRP A 15 -5.28 -1.88 -5.20
C TRP A 15 -5.11 -0.47 -4.65
N LEU A 16 -3.93 0.14 -4.85
CA LEU A 16 -3.68 1.51 -4.41
C LEU A 16 -4.24 2.58 -5.33
N LYS A 17 -4.54 2.24 -6.59
CA LYS A 17 -5.01 3.20 -7.60
C LYS A 17 -6.20 4.07 -7.14
N PRO A 18 -7.24 3.52 -6.48
CA PRO A 18 -8.35 4.34 -5.96
C PRO A 18 -7.96 5.31 -4.84
N PHE A 19 -6.79 5.12 -4.22
CA PHE A 19 -6.32 5.89 -3.07
C PHE A 19 -5.06 6.71 -3.38
N GLU A 20 -4.66 6.83 -4.66
CA GLU A 20 -3.43 7.51 -5.06
C GLU A 20 -3.38 8.97 -4.59
N GLU A 21 -4.50 9.68 -4.60
CA GLU A 21 -4.59 11.06 -4.09
C GLU A 21 -4.32 11.13 -2.58
N LYS A 22 -4.86 10.18 -1.80
CA LYS A 22 -4.67 10.12 -0.34
C LYS A 22 -3.25 9.67 0.01
N VAL A 23 -2.71 8.68 -0.70
CA VAL A 23 -1.38 8.12 -0.46
C VAL A 23 -0.27 9.06 -0.96
N GLY A 24 -0.52 9.81 -2.04
CA GLY A 24 0.44 10.70 -2.66
C GLY A 24 1.55 9.99 -3.44
N GLU A 25 2.46 10.80 -4.00
CA GLU A 25 3.54 10.33 -4.88
C GLU A 25 4.62 9.54 -4.13
N LYS A 26 5.13 8.47 -4.75
CA LYS A 26 6.24 7.67 -4.19
C LYS A 26 7.58 8.39 -4.34
N ARG A 27 8.50 8.14 -3.41
CA ARG A 27 9.91 8.53 -3.59
C ARG A 27 10.68 7.39 -4.25
N GLY A 28 10.65 7.38 -5.59
CA GLY A 28 11.19 6.28 -6.38
C GLY A 28 10.42 4.98 -6.09
N ARG A 29 11.10 3.97 -5.52
CA ARG A 29 10.48 2.67 -5.15
C ARG A 29 9.96 2.63 -3.71
N TYR A 30 10.11 3.70 -2.96
CA TYR A 30 9.86 3.72 -1.52
C TYR A 30 8.65 4.58 -1.15
N TYR A 31 7.94 4.13 -0.13
CA TYR A 31 6.91 4.89 0.57
C TYR A 31 7.52 5.50 1.83
N THR A 32 7.09 6.71 2.19
CA THR A 32 7.38 7.28 3.50
C THR A 32 6.56 6.59 4.59
N VAL A 33 6.92 6.82 5.87
CA VAL A 33 6.18 6.27 7.01
C VAL A 33 4.70 6.68 6.97
N ASN A 34 4.40 7.95 6.69
CA ASN A 34 3.01 8.43 6.61
C ASN A 34 2.23 7.74 5.49
N GLN A 35 2.87 7.49 4.35
CA GLN A 35 2.24 6.76 3.25
C GLN A 35 1.97 5.31 3.62
N VAL A 36 2.89 4.66 4.35
CA VAL A 36 2.68 3.31 4.87
C VAL A 36 1.50 3.26 5.85
N VAL A 37 1.36 4.25 6.74
CA VAL A 37 0.21 4.35 7.65
C VAL A 37 -1.09 4.44 6.87
N ILE A 38 -1.19 5.35 5.89
CA ILE A 38 -2.38 5.50 5.04
C ILE A 38 -2.69 4.22 4.28
N ILE A 39 -1.67 3.55 3.72
CA ILE A 39 -1.82 2.28 3.01
C ILE A 39 -2.42 1.22 3.93
N VAL A 40 -1.93 1.13 5.17
CA VAL A 40 -2.45 0.17 6.16
C VAL A 40 -3.87 0.51 6.59
N GLU A 41 -4.21 1.79 6.73
CA GLU A 41 -5.58 2.23 7.02
C GLU A 41 -6.57 1.82 5.92
N VAL A 42 -6.19 1.99 4.64
CA VAL A 42 -7.12 1.76 3.52
C VAL A 42 -7.15 0.32 3.01
N LEU A 43 -6.05 -0.42 3.16
CA LEU A 43 -5.96 -1.83 2.71
C LEU A 43 -6.01 -2.84 3.87
N GLY A 44 -5.89 -2.39 5.12
CA GLY A 44 -5.74 -3.25 6.29
C GLY A 44 -4.33 -3.76 6.52
N LEU A 45 -4.10 -4.33 7.70
CA LEU A 45 -2.85 -5.03 8.05
C LEU A 45 -2.86 -6.45 7.46
N PRO A 46 -1.87 -6.82 6.64
CA PRO A 46 -1.76 -8.19 6.14
C PRO A 46 -1.47 -9.15 7.29
N GLY A 47 -2.17 -10.29 7.32
CA GLY A 47 -2.11 -11.28 8.41
C GLY A 47 -3.07 -11.03 9.57
N VAL A 48 -3.82 -9.91 9.57
CA VAL A 48 -4.91 -9.62 10.51
C VAL A 48 -6.26 -9.64 9.78
N MET A 49 -6.49 -10.68 8.98
CA MET A 49 -7.85 -11.11 8.67
C MET A 49 -8.12 -12.32 9.57
N SER A 50 -8.73 -12.05 10.72
CA SER A 50 -9.38 -13.06 11.56
C SER A 50 -10.70 -13.49 10.93
#